data_AF-A0A920FBL1-F1
#
_entry.id   AF-A0A920FBL1-F1
#
_cell.length_a   1.000
_cell.length_b   1.000
_cell.length_c   1.000
_cell.angle_alpha   90.00
_cell.angle_beta   90.00
_cell.angle_gamma   90.00
#
_symmetry.space_group_name_H-M   'P 1'
#
loop_
_entity.id
_entity.type
_entity.pdbx_description
1 polymer ?
#
loop_
_entity_poly.entity_id
_entity_poly.type
_entity_poly.pdbx_seq_one_letter_code
_entity_poly.pdbx_strand_id
1 'polypeptide(L)' 'MCLDGTTVFGSSGHGAHAKYMRVPVSTLVPLPDNLSFTTGAAISCGTGTAYGALRRLKIQGARQ' A
#
# COMPACT_ATOMS: atom_id res chain seq x y z
N MET A 1 16.28 8.52 -5.10
CA MET A 1 16.23 8.01 -3.71
C MET A 1 16.56 9.18 -2.80
N CYS A 2 15.81 9.38 -1.71
CA CYS A 2 16.08 10.48 -0.77
C CYS A 2 17.48 10.35 -0.18
N LEU A 3 18.14 11.48 0.13
CA LEU A 3 19.52 11.50 0.64
C LEU A 3 19.64 10.83 2.02
N ASP A 4 18.60 10.91 2.85
CA ASP A 4 18.53 10.29 4.19
C ASP A 4 18.00 8.84 4.16
N GLY A 5 17.87 8.24 2.97
CA GLY A 5 17.28 6.93 2.79
C GLY A 5 15.75 6.91 2.85
N THR A 6 15.17 5.74 2.61
CA THR A 6 13.71 5.53 2.60
C THR A 6 13.36 4.51 3.68
N THR A 7 12.36 4.80 4.50
CA THR A 7 11.77 3.80 5.40
C THR A 7 10.89 2.85 4.59
N VAL A 8 11.28 1.58 4.54
CA VAL A 8 10.54 0.50 3.90
C VAL A 8 10.05 -0.44 4.98
N PHE A 9 8.72 -0.55 5.11
CA PHE A 9 8.08 -1.42 6.08
C PHE A 9 8.50 -2.88 5.88
N GLY A 10 9.00 -3.52 6.93
CA GLY A 10 9.53 -4.88 6.89
C GLY A 10 11.00 -5.00 6.44
N SER A 11 11.68 -3.89 6.15
CA SER A 11 13.11 -3.86 5.85
C SER A 11 13.85 -2.87 6.76
N SER A 12 13.75 -1.57 6.48
CA SER A 12 14.37 -0.51 7.30
C SER A 12 13.41 0.07 8.36
N GLY A 13 12.11 -0.26 8.29
CA GLY A 13 11.11 0.05 9.31
C GLY A 13 10.37 -1.18 9.83
N HIS A 14 9.49 -1.00 10.82
CA HIS A 14 8.69 -2.09 11.40
C HIS A 14 7.91 -2.85 10.32
N GLY A 15 7.81 -4.18 10.45
CA GLY A 15 7.04 -5.05 9.57
C GLY A 15 5.68 -5.42 10.16
N ALA A 16 4.79 -5.91 9.30
CA ALA A 16 3.41 -6.27 9.69
C ALA A 16 3.26 -7.70 10.23
N HIS A 17 4.32 -8.53 10.25
CA HIS A 17 4.29 -9.87 10.83
C HIS A 17 4.52 -9.82 12.36
N ALA A 18 3.67 -9.06 13.05
CA ALA A 18 3.69 -8.83 14.48
C ALA A 18 2.29 -8.44 14.97
N LYS A 19 2.05 -8.49 16.29
CA LYS A 19 0.76 -8.07 16.87
C LYS A 19 0.47 -6.58 16.66
N TYR A 20 1.52 -5.76 16.61
CA TYR A 20 1.43 -4.31 16.46
C TYR A 20 2.57 -3.79 15.57
N MET A 21 2.31 -2.67 14.89
CA MET A 21 3.27 -2.02 14.01
C MET A 21 3.12 -0.50 14.16
N ARG A 22 4.23 0.21 14.34
CA ARG A 22 4.26 1.68 14.34
C ARG A 22 4.41 2.18 12.91
N VAL A 23 3.52 3.07 12.49
CA VAL A 23 3.54 3.70 11.17
C VAL A 23 3.26 5.21 11.29
N PRO A 24 3.76 6.05 10.36
CA PRO A 24 3.34 7.45 10.28
C PRO A 24 1.85 7.56 9.95
N VAL A 25 1.15 8.56 10.51
CA VAL A 25 -0.27 8.80 10.20
C VAL A 25 -0.49 9.05 8.70
N SER A 26 0.48 9.66 8.02
CA SER A 26 0.43 9.94 6.58
C SER A 26 0.40 8.70 5.69
N THR A 27 0.73 7.51 6.23
CA THR A 27 0.66 6.24 5.47
C THR A 27 -0.65 5.48 5.71
N LEU A 28 -1.58 6.04 6.50
CA LEU A 28 -2.87 5.44 6.80
C LEU A 28 -3.97 5.98 5.88
N VAL A 29 -4.90 5.09 5.53
CA VAL A 29 -6.14 5.43 4.82
C VAL A 29 -7.32 4.73 5.52
N PRO A 30 -8.52 5.31 5.49
CA PRO A 30 -9.70 4.65 6.03
C PRO A 30 -10.01 3.39 5.21
N LEU A 31 -10.31 2.29 5.88
CA LEU A 31 -10.81 1.07 5.25
C LEU A 31 -12.30 1.26 4.95
N PRO A 32 -12.76 1.10 3.69
CA PRO A 32 -14.17 1.14 3.37
C PRO A 32 -14.97 0.03 4.08
N ASP A 33 -16.17 0.35 4.57
CA ASP A 33 -17.01 -0.57 5.36
C ASP A 33 -17.43 -1.83 4.60
N ASN A 34 -17.45 -1.78 3.27
CA ASN A 34 -17.77 -2.92 2.41
C ASN A 34 -16.59 -3.89 2.20
N LEU A 35 -15.40 -3.58 2.74
CA LEU A 35 -14.22 -4.41 2.66
C LEU A 35 -13.87 -5.01 4.01
N SER A 36 -13.58 -6.32 4.01
CA SER A 36 -13.02 -6.97 5.19
C SER A 36 -11.59 -6.49 5.46
N PHE A 37 -11.14 -6.58 6.71
CA PHE A 37 -9.76 -6.28 7.08
C PHE A 37 -8.75 -7.11 6.27
N THR A 38 -9.01 -8.41 6.08
CA THR A 38 -8.12 -9.30 5.34
C THR A 38 -8.02 -8.91 3.86
N THR A 39 -9.14 -8.53 3.24
CA THR A 39 -9.16 -7.98 1.88
C THR A 39 -8.34 -6.70 1.79
N GLY A 40 -8.56 -5.74 2.72
CA GLY A 40 -7.80 -4.49 2.77
C GLY A 40 -6.30 -4.71 2.94
N ALA A 41 -5.91 -5.61 3.84
CA ALA A 41 -4.51 -5.98 4.05
C ALA A 41 -3.88 -6.57 2.78
N ALA A 42 -4.57 -7.49 2.10
CA ALA A 42 -4.08 -8.15 0.89
C ALA A 42 -3.81 -7.18 -0.27
N ILE A 43 -4.66 -6.15 -0.45
CA ILE A 43 -4.52 -5.18 -1.56
C ILE A 43 -3.62 -3.98 -1.23
N SER A 44 -3.23 -3.80 0.03
CA SER A 44 -2.55 -2.59 0.51
C SER A 44 -1.22 -2.27 -0.19
N CYS A 45 -0.40 -3.29 -0.47
CA CYS A 45 0.96 -3.10 -1.00
C CYS A 45 1.04 -3.35 -2.52
N GLY A 46 0.86 -4.61 -2.92
CA GLY A 46 1.09 -5.03 -4.31
C GLY A 46 0.08 -4.42 -5.29
N THR A 47 -1.21 -4.47 -4.95
CA THR A 47 -2.27 -3.95 -5.82
C THR A 47 -2.18 -2.44 -6.00
N GLY A 48 -1.88 -1.69 -4.93
CA GLY A 48 -1.66 -0.25 -5.01
C GLY A 48 -0.49 0.12 -5.94
N THR A 49 0.60 -0.65 -5.89
CA THR A 49 1.76 -0.46 -6.77
C THR A 49 1.39 -0.69 -8.23
N ALA A 50 0.73 -1.82 -8.53
CA ALA A 50 0.30 -2.15 -9.89
C ALA A 50 -0.70 -1.13 -10.45
N TYR A 51 -1.71 -0.74 -9.66
CA TYR A 51 -2.68 0.27 -10.03
C TYR A 51 -2.00 1.63 -10.31
N GLY A 52 -1.06 2.02 -9.46
CA GLY A 52 -0.26 3.23 -9.65
C GLY A 52 0.53 3.21 -10.96
N ALA A 53 1.06 2.06 -11.38
CA ALA A 53 1.77 1.91 -12.66
C ALA A 53 0.81 2.09 -13.84
N LEU A 54 -0.35 1.40 -13.83
CA LEU A 54 -1.37 1.53 -14.87
C LEU A 54 -1.85 2.97 -15.03
N ARG A 55 -2.09 3.66 -13.91
CA ARG A 55 -2.50 5.08 -13.91
C ARG A 55 -1.45 6.00 -14.53
N ARG A 56 -0.16 5.77 -14.25
CA ARG A 56 0.96 6.55 -14.84
C ARG A 56 1.08 6.32 -16.34
N LEU A 57 0.84 5.08 -16.79
CA LEU A 57 0.82 4.72 -18.21
C LEU A 57 -0.47 5.14 -18.94
N LYS A 58 -1.45 5.70 -18.22
CA LYS A 58 -2.78 6.06 -18.75
C LYS A 58 -3.51 4.89 -19.43
N ILE A 59 -3.21 3.66 -19.00
CA ILE A 59 -3.89 2.47 -19.50
C ILE A 59 -5.26 2.40 -18.85
N GLN A 60 -6.30 2.32 -19.67
CA GLN A 60 -7.67 2.05 -19.24
C GLN A 60 -8.09 0.68 -19.79
N GLY A 61 -8.97 -0.02 -19.07
CA GLY A 61 -9.53 -1.27 -19.56
C GLY A 61 -10.21 -1.02 -20.91
N ALA A 62 -9.87 -1.83 -21.92
CA ALA A 62 -10.63 -1.85 -23.15
C ALA A 62 -12.08 -2.23 -22.79
N ARG A 63 -13.04 -1.33 -23.04
CA ARG A 63 -14.45 -1.72 -23.04
C ARG A 63 -14.62 -2.81 -24.11
N GLN A 64 -15.14 -3.96 -23.69
CA GLN A 64 -16.14 -4.67 -24.47
C GLN A 64 -17.50 -4.27 -23.91
#